data_AF-A0A3R9U9F9-F1
#
_entry.id   AF-A0A3R9U9F9-F1
#
_cell.length_a   1.000
_cell.length_b   1.000
_cell.length_c   1.000
_cell.angle_alpha   90.00
_cell.angle_beta   90.00
_cell.angle_gamma   90.00
#
_symmetry.space_group_name_H-M   'P 1'
#
loop_
_entity.id
_entity.type
_entity.pdbx_description
1 polymer ?
#
loop_
_entity_poly.entity_id
_entity_poly.type
_entity_poly.pdbx_seq_one_letter_code
_entity_poly.pdbx_strand_id
1 'polypeptide(L)'
;MSEERDKMLRINRQAKEILQSMLRDGKEYDEYLLKNAVEQLARSVVDLSNIQLGLDSDPPTTLKATVVKLQIAQNSVEFSQPKQLA
;
A
#
# COMPACT_ATOMS: atom_id res chain seq x y z
N MET A 1 -11.40 7.87 -19.93
CA MET A 1 -10.11 7.49 -19.31
C MET A 1 -10.12 5.98 -19.13
N SER A 2 -8.99 5.28 -19.27
CA SER A 2 -8.93 3.80 -19.12
C SER A 2 -8.99 3.41 -17.63
N GLU A 3 -9.74 2.36 -17.27
CA GLU A 3 -9.85 1.87 -15.88
C GLU A 3 -8.50 1.57 -15.24
N GLU A 4 -7.54 1.10 -16.03
CA GLU A 4 -6.18 0.83 -15.59
C GLU A 4 -5.46 2.11 -15.12
N ARG A 5 -5.64 3.22 -15.86
CA ARG A 5 -5.09 4.52 -15.47
C ARG A 5 -5.68 4.99 -14.15
N ASP A 6 -6.98 4.77 -13.93
CA ASP A 6 -7.64 5.16 -12.68
C ASP A 6 -7.13 4.33 -11.48
N LYS A 7 -6.88 3.03 -11.68
CA LYS A 7 -6.24 2.17 -10.66
C LYS A 7 -4.82 2.64 -10.34
N MET A 8 -4.02 2.97 -11.35
CA MET A 8 -2.66 3.50 -11.17
C MET A 8 -2.65 4.84 -10.43
N LEU A 9 -3.59 5.74 -10.73
CA LEU A 9 -3.75 7.00 -10.00
C LEU A 9 -4.13 6.75 -8.54
N ARG A 10 -4.98 5.75 -8.26
CA ARG A 10 -5.34 5.36 -6.89
C ARG A 10 -4.15 4.79 -6.13
N ILE A 11 -3.39 3.89 -6.74
CA ILE A 11 -2.15 3.33 -6.20
C ILE A 11 -1.18 4.46 -5.83
N ASN A 12 -0.96 5.42 -6.75
CA ASN A 12 -0.07 6.56 -6.51
C ASN A 12 -0.53 7.43 -5.33
N ARG A 13 -1.84 7.67 -5.22
CA ARG A 13 -2.41 8.44 -4.11
C ARG A 13 -2.20 7.73 -2.77
N GLN A 14 -2.54 6.45 -2.68
CA GLN A 14 -2.38 5.65 -1.44
C GLN A 14 -0.91 5.59 -1.01
N ALA A 15 0.02 5.40 -1.95
CA ALA A 15 1.45 5.40 -1.64
C ALA A 15 1.92 6.75 -1.06
N LYS A 16 1.42 7.88 -1.59
CA LYS A 16 1.71 9.22 -1.05
C LYS A 16 1.14 9.42 0.35
N GLU A 17 -0.08 8.95 0.61
CA GLU A 17 -0.72 9.02 1.93
C GLU A 17 0.06 8.22 3.00
N ILE A 18 0.56 7.04 2.62
CA ILE A 18 1.44 6.23 3.48
C ILE A 18 2.73 6.99 3.79
N LEU A 19 3.41 7.53 2.77
CA LEU A 19 4.65 8.31 2.96
C LEU A 19 4.43 9.51 3.88
N GLN A 20 3.37 10.29 3.64
CA GLN A 20 3.01 11.43 4.50
C GLN A 20 2.73 10.99 5.94
N SER A 21 2.18 9.80 6.14
CA SER A 21 1.91 9.27 7.48
C SER A 21 3.16 8.76 8.19
N MET A 22 4.17 8.31 7.43
CA MET A 22 5.49 7.87 7.93
C MET A 22 6.43 9.02 8.26
N LEU A 23 6.31 10.15 7.55
CA LEU A 23 7.14 11.35 7.75
C LEU A 23 6.66 12.25 8.90
N ARG A 24 5.59 11.88 9.62
CA ARG A 24 5.16 12.64 10.81
C ARG A 24 6.10 12.32 11.97
N ASP A 25 6.89 13.31 12.36
CA ASP A 25 7.80 13.21 13.50
C ASP A 25 7.08 12.80 14.78
N GLY A 26 7.76 11.98 15.60
CA GLY A 26 7.28 11.56 16.92
C GLY A 26 6.23 10.43 16.92
N LYS A 27 5.93 9.82 15.76
CA LYS A 27 5.04 8.66 15.70
C LYS A 27 5.81 7.36 15.95
N GLU A 28 5.45 6.67 17.03
CA GLU A 28 5.86 5.29 17.26
C GLU A 28 4.96 4.33 16.45
N TYR A 29 5.55 3.25 15.96
CA TYR A 29 4.84 2.22 15.21
C TYR A 29 4.96 0.89 15.91
N ASP A 30 3.86 0.14 15.93
CA ASP A 30 3.89 -1.26 16.30
C ASP A 30 4.75 -2.04 15.28
N GLU A 31 5.74 -2.78 15.77
CA GLU A 31 6.72 -3.49 14.93
C GLU A 31 6.04 -4.51 13.99
N TYR A 32 5.02 -5.21 14.49
CA TYR A 32 4.29 -6.21 13.71
C TYR A 32 3.48 -5.56 12.59
N LEU A 33 2.77 -4.46 12.89
CA LEU A 33 2.03 -3.69 11.89
C LEU A 33 2.96 -3.06 10.86
N LEU A 34 4.12 -2.55 11.27
CA LEU A 34 5.11 -1.99 10.35
C LEU A 34 5.66 -3.08 9.42
N LYS A 35 6.00 -4.26 9.96
CA LYS A 35 6.45 -5.40 9.15
C LYS A 35 5.39 -5.83 8.14
N ASN A 36 4.12 -5.90 8.55
CA ASN A 36 3.02 -6.20 7.63
C ASN A 36 2.88 -5.13 6.55
N ALA A 37 2.97 -3.84 6.90
CA ALA A 37 2.92 -2.75 5.92
C ALA A 37 4.05 -2.87 4.89
N VAL A 38 5.28 -3.14 5.31
CA VAL A 38 6.43 -3.35 4.43
C VAL A 38 6.21 -4.54 3.50
N GLU A 39 5.70 -5.66 4.02
CA GLU A 39 5.42 -6.85 3.23
C GLU A 39 4.38 -6.58 2.12
N GLN A 40 3.29 -5.87 2.44
CA GLN A 40 2.26 -5.51 1.45
C GLN A 40 2.78 -4.51 0.41
N LEU A 41 3.65 -3.56 0.82
CA LEU A 41 4.30 -2.63 -0.10
C LEU A 41 5.26 -3.37 -1.05
N ALA A 42 6.09 -4.27 -0.54
CA ALA A 42 6.99 -5.08 -1.36
C ALA A 42 6.23 -5.93 -2.39
N ARG A 43 5.14 -6.58 -1.97
CA ARG A 43 4.27 -7.32 -2.91
C ARG A 43 3.63 -6.40 -3.96
N SER A 44 3.23 -5.19 -3.58
CA SER A 44 2.69 -4.21 -4.52
C SER A 44 3.73 -3.80 -5.57
N VAL A 45 4.99 -3.65 -5.18
CA VAL A 45 6.09 -3.38 -6.13
C VAL A 45 6.28 -4.56 -7.09
N VAL A 46 6.25 -5.80 -6.58
CA VAL A 46 6.35 -7.01 -7.41
C VAL A 46 5.20 -7.06 -8.41
N ASP A 47 3.95 -6.89 -7.97
CA ASP A 47 2.76 -6.85 -8.82
C ASP A 47 2.93 -5.85 -9.99
N LEU A 48 3.29 -4.60 -9.65
CA LEU A 48 3.43 -3.52 -10.63
C LEU A 48 4.59 -3.77 -11.59
N SER A 49 5.69 -4.34 -11.10
CA SER A 49 6.83 -4.72 -11.94
C SER A 49 6.48 -5.84 -12.91
N ASN A 50 5.71 -6.86 -12.47
CA ASN A 50 5.26 -7.95 -13.33
C ASN A 50 4.31 -7.44 -14.43
N ILE A 51 3.38 -6.55 -14.08
CA ILE A 51 2.51 -5.89 -15.07
C ILE A 51 3.35 -5.13 -16.10
N GLN A 52 4.29 -4.30 -15.65
CA GLN A 52 5.11 -3.47 -16.54
C GLN A 52 6.04 -4.29 -17.44
N LEU A 53 6.53 -5.43 -16.95
CA LEU A 53 7.39 -6.35 -17.69
C LEU A 53 6.59 -7.32 -18.59
N GLY A 54 5.25 -7.28 -18.57
CA GLY A 54 4.40 -8.20 -19.33
C GLY A 54 4.46 -9.65 -18.81
N LEU A 55 4.87 -9.85 -17.56
CA LEU A 55 4.94 -11.16 -16.89
C LEU A 55 3.60 -11.55 -16.23
N ASP A 56 2.69 -10.60 -16.10
CA ASP A 56 1.38 -10.81 -15.49
C ASP A 56 0.34 -11.24 -16.54
N SER A 57 -0.33 -12.37 -16.31
CA SER A 57 -1.34 -12.93 -17.22
C SER A 57 -2.73 -12.29 -17.07
N ASP A 58 -2.99 -11.55 -15.98
CA ASP A 58 -4.24 -10.84 -15.71
C ASP A 58 -3.99 -9.48 -14.99
N PRO A 59 -3.39 -8.50 -15.70
CA PRO A 59 -3.10 -7.18 -15.12
C PRO A 59 -4.30 -6.49 -14.46
N PRO A 60 -5.53 -6.55 -15.02
CA PRO A 60 -6.70 -5.95 -14.38
C PRO A 60 -7.01 -6.47 -12.98
N THR A 61 -6.82 -7.77 -12.72
CA THR A 61 -7.02 -8.39 -11.42
C THR A 61 -5.86 -8.10 -10.48
N THR A 62 -4.62 -8.20 -10.97
CA THR A 62 -3.43 -7.87 -10.18
C THR A 62 -3.50 -6.42 -9.68
N LEU A 63 -3.89 -5.46 -10.52
CA LEU A 63 -4.08 -4.06 -10.11
C LEU A 63 -5.14 -3.89 -9.01
N LYS A 64 -6.24 -4.66 -9.05
CA LYS A 64 -7.25 -4.64 -7.98
C LYS A 64 -6.64 -5.16 -6.68
N ALA A 65 -5.87 -6.25 -6.74
CA ALA A 65 -5.18 -6.78 -5.58
C ALA A 65 -4.13 -5.80 -5.02
N THR A 66 -3.36 -5.13 -5.88
CA THR A 66 -2.39 -4.09 -5.49
C THR A 66 -3.05 -2.95 -4.72
N VAL A 67 -4.22 -2.47 -5.18
CA VAL A 67 -5.00 -1.45 -4.46
C VAL A 67 -5.41 -1.91 -3.06
N VAL A 68 -5.81 -3.19 -2.91
CA VAL A 68 -6.17 -3.77 -1.60
C VAL A 68 -4.93 -3.89 -0.70
N LYS A 69 -3.78 -4.32 -1.23
CA LYS A 69 -2.51 -4.42 -0.48
C LYS A 69 -2.08 -3.06 0.06
N LEU A 70 -2.17 -2.01 -0.77
CA LEU A 70 -1.90 -0.64 -0.33
C LEU A 70 -2.87 -0.16 0.74
N GLN A 71 -4.16 -0.53 0.66
CA GLN A 71 -5.11 -0.22 1.72
C GLN A 71 -4.74 -0.90 3.05
N ILE A 72 -4.29 -2.15 3.01
CA ILE A 72 -3.81 -2.86 4.21
C ILE A 72 -2.58 -2.15 4.79
N ALA A 73 -1.61 -1.79 3.95
CA ALA A 73 -0.41 -1.07 4.38
C ALA A 73 -0.76 0.28 5.02
N GLN A 74 -1.66 1.04 4.40
CA GLN A 74 -2.17 2.31 4.94
C GLN A 74 -2.82 2.11 6.31
N ASN A 75 -3.72 1.13 6.44
CA ASN A 75 -4.37 0.84 7.70
C ASN A 75 -3.34 0.44 8.78
N SER A 76 -2.37 -0.40 8.46
CA SER A 76 -1.32 -0.78 9.42
C SER A 76 -0.53 0.44 9.91
N VAL A 77 -0.21 1.38 9.03
CA VAL A 77 0.49 2.63 9.39
C VAL A 77 -0.41 3.58 10.19
N GLU A 78 -1.69 3.69 9.86
CA GLU A 78 -2.65 4.59 10.54
C GLU A 78 -3.03 4.09 11.94
N PHE A 79 -3.37 2.80 12.08
CA PHE A 79 -3.82 2.18 13.33
C PHE A 79 -2.69 1.67 14.23
N SER A 80 -1.43 1.95 13.88
CA SER A 80 -0.27 1.71 14.78
C SER A 80 -0.26 2.64 16.01
N GLN A 81 -1.23 3.53 16.17
CA GLN A 81 -1.33 4.30 17.40
C GLN A 81 -1.69 3.36 18.57
N PRO A 82 -0.97 3.43 19.70
CA PRO A 82 -1.35 2.68 20.89
C PRO A 82 -2.80 3.04 21.22
N LYS A 83 -3.65 2.02 21.43
CA LYS A 83 -4.93 2.23 22.11
C LYS A 83 -4.61 3.01 23.38
N GLN A 84 -5.01 4.28 23.44
CA GLN A 84 -5.16 4.95 24.72
C GLN A 84 -6.20 4.12 25.46
N LEU A 85 -5.72 3.31 26.40
CA LEU A 85 -6.56 2.64 27.38
C LEU A 85 -7.22 3.77 28.17
N ALA A 86 -8.49 4.01 27.87
CA ALA A 86 -9.39 4.83 28.67
C ALA A 86 -9.79 4.06 29.94
#